data_AF-A0A7Z7LR31-F1
#
_entry.id   AF-A0A7Z7LR31-F1
#
_cell.length_a   1.000
_cell.length_b   1.000
_cell.length_c   1.000
_cell.angle_alpha   90.00
_cell.angle_beta   90.00
_cell.angle_gamma   90.00
#
_symmetry.space_group_name_H-M   'P 1'
#
loop_
_entity.id
_entity.type
_entity.pdbx_description
1 polymer ?
#
loop_
_entity_poly.entity_id
_entity_poly.type
_entity_poly.pdbx_seq_one_letter_code
_entity_poly.pdbx_strand_id
1 'polypeptide(L)'
;MKSIELMYQTMLAELGQRSLDAAWTADFPPEGGFTLANIKGRKYWYFDIPDGHGGTKRRYVGPAGDPDIAQRVADHKRDKDNLRARRRLVNTLTREGGMVAPDAMSGDIVEALADGGLFRLRGVLIGTVAFQC
;
A
#
# COMPACT_ATOMS: atom_id res chain seq x y z
N MET A 1 -32.61 1.58 6.40
CA MET A 1 -31.14 1.64 6.24
C MET A 1 -30.63 2.59 7.31
N LYS A 2 -29.74 2.16 8.22
CA LYS A 2 -29.16 3.10 9.20
C LYS A 2 -28.31 4.10 8.43
N SER A 3 -28.56 5.40 8.63
CA SER A 3 -27.74 6.44 8.03
C SER A 3 -26.33 6.36 8.61
N ILE A 4 -25.33 6.19 7.75
CA ILE A 4 -23.92 6.26 8.13
C ILE A 4 -23.66 7.71 8.56
N GLU A 5 -23.00 7.89 9.70
CA GLU A 5 -22.65 9.23 10.20
C GLU A 5 -21.76 9.97 9.20
N LEU A 6 -21.93 11.29 9.07
CA LEU A 6 -21.19 12.13 8.12
C LEU A 6 -19.67 11.93 8.22
N MET A 7 -19.15 11.71 9.43
CA MET A 7 -17.74 11.44 9.67
C MET A 7 -17.23 10.22 8.89
N TYR A 8 -17.97 9.10 8.91
CA TYR A 8 -17.61 7.89 8.18
C TYR A 8 -17.80 8.03 6.67
N GLN A 9 -18.76 8.83 6.22
CA GLN A 9 -18.91 9.16 4.79
C GLN A 9 -17.68 9.93 4.28
N THR A 10 -17.21 10.92 5.03
CA THR A 10 -16.01 11.69 4.70
C THR A 10 -14.75 10.81 4.73
N MET A 11 -14.62 9.92 5.72
CA MET A 11 -13.50 8.96 5.77
C MET A 11 -13.51 7.98 4.58
N LEU A 12 -14.68 7.52 4.15
CA LEU A 12 -14.81 6.66 2.97
C LEU A 12 -14.40 7.41 1.69
N ALA A 13 -14.83 8.67 1.53
CA ALA A 13 -14.44 9.50 0.39
C ALA A 13 -12.92 9.73 0.34
N GLU A 14 -12.31 10.04 1.48
CA GLU A 14 -10.86 10.19 1.62
C GLU A 14 -10.11 8.89 1.27
N LEU A 15 -10.59 7.74 1.76
CA LEU A 15 -10.02 6.44 1.42
C LEU A 15 -10.08 6.17 -0.09
N GLY A 16 -11.21 6.49 -0.73
CA GLY A 16 -11.38 6.39 -2.17
C GLY A 16 -10.35 7.22 -2.95
N GLN A 17 -10.19 8.50 -2.60
CA GLN A 17 -9.21 9.39 -3.22
C GLN A 17 -7.77 8.85 -3.07
N ARG A 18 -7.36 8.52 -1.85
CA ARG A 18 -6.01 7.99 -1.60
C ARG A 18 -5.73 6.66 -2.29
N SER A 19 -6.76 5.87 -2.59
CA SER A 19 -6.60 4.58 -3.26
C SER A 19 -6.40 4.74 -4.77
N LEU A 20 -7.00 5.77 -5.38
CA LEU A 20 -6.76 6.12 -6.78
C LEU A 20 -5.33 6.66 -6.98
N ASP A 21 -4.86 7.51 -6.07
CA ASP A 21 -3.51 8.08 -6.13
C ASP A 21 -2.41 7.02 -5.96
N ALA A 22 -2.73 5.88 -5.34
CA ALA A 22 -1.79 4.80 -5.09
C ALA A 22 -1.56 3.86 -6.29
N ALA A 23 -2.24 4.06 -7.43
CA ALA A 23 -2.22 3.17 -8.58
C ALA A 23 -0.91 3.21 -9.42
N TRP A 24 0.21 3.63 -8.83
CA TRP A 24 1.51 3.73 -9.51
C TRP A 24 2.53 2.75 -8.91
N THR A 25 3.11 1.94 -9.79
CA THR A 25 4.02 0.83 -9.44
C THR A 25 5.35 1.34 -8.91
N ALA A 26 5.90 0.67 -7.89
CA ALA A 26 7.27 0.90 -7.46
C ALA A 26 8.10 -0.37 -7.69
N ASP A 27 9.29 -0.19 -8.27
CA ASP A 27 10.38 -1.18 -8.34
C ASP A 27 10.77 -1.76 -6.96
N PHE A 28 10.20 -1.21 -5.89
CA PHE A 28 10.39 -1.54 -4.48
C PHE A 28 9.04 -1.93 -3.85
N PRO A 29 8.80 -3.21 -3.55
CA PRO A 29 7.54 -3.65 -2.95
C PRO A 29 7.36 -3.05 -1.53
N PRO A 30 6.12 -2.75 -1.11
CA PRO A 30 5.84 -2.13 0.20
C PRO A 30 6.24 -3.01 1.39
N GLU A 31 6.31 -4.33 1.18
CA GLU A 31 6.83 -5.35 2.10
C GLU A 31 8.25 -5.00 2.58
N GLY A 32 9.06 -4.40 1.70
CA GLY A 32 10.46 -4.10 1.95
C GLY A 32 10.72 -2.75 2.62
N GLY A 33 11.97 -2.52 3.00
CA GLY A 33 12.41 -1.28 3.62
C GLY A 33 13.84 -0.90 3.25
N PHE A 34 14.12 0.40 3.23
CA PHE A 34 15.46 0.93 3.05
C PHE A 34 16.20 1.00 4.39
N THR A 35 17.40 0.44 4.43
CA THR A 35 18.28 0.41 5.60
C THR A 35 19.63 1.03 5.24
N LEU A 36 20.15 1.91 6.09
CA LEU A 36 21.50 2.46 5.95
C LEU A 36 22.52 1.49 6.54
N ALA A 37 23.55 1.17 5.76
CA ALA A 37 24.76 0.51 6.24
C ALA A 37 25.96 1.46 6.17
N ASN A 38 26.76 1.50 7.22
CA ASN A 38 28.03 2.22 7.24
C ASN A 38 29.17 1.23 7.01
N ILE A 39 29.87 1.37 5.89
CA ILE A 39 30.99 0.50 5.52
C ILE A 39 32.21 1.38 5.26
N LYS A 40 33.26 1.20 6.07
CA LYS A 40 34.53 1.94 5.96
C LYS A 40 34.33 3.48 5.92
N GLY A 41 33.40 4.00 6.73
CA GLY A 41 33.11 5.43 6.83
C GLY A 41 32.21 5.99 5.72
N ARG A 42 31.75 5.15 4.77
CA ARG A 42 30.81 5.53 3.72
C ARG A 42 29.44 4.90 3.98
N LYS A 43 28.38 5.68 3.79
CA LYS A 43 27.01 5.26 3.98
C LYS A 43 26.42 4.75 2.66
N TYR A 44 25.75 3.62 2.73
CA TYR A 44 25.09 2.98 1.59
C TYR A 44 23.67 2.60 1.95
N TRP A 45 22.78 2.70 0.97
CA TRP A 45 21.42 2.22 1.05
C TRP A 45 21.34 0.77 0.60
N TYR A 46 20.65 -0.02 1.42
CA TYR A 46 20.23 -1.37 1.12
C TYR A 46 18.71 -1.46 1.20
N PHE A 47 18.13 -2.33 0.38
CA PHE A 47 16.71 -2.65 0.42
C PHE A 47 16.52 -4.06 0.95
N ASP A 48 15.86 -4.17 2.11
CA ASP A 48 15.63 -5.41 2.82
C ASP A 48 14.21 -5.89 2.51
N ILE A 49 14.07 -7.09 1.93
CA ILE A 49 12.79 -7.73 1.62
C ILE A 49 12.65 -8.97 2.51
N PRO A 50 11.54 -9.14 3.25
CA PRO A 50 11.27 -10.37 3.98
C PRO A 50 11.21 -11.57 3.02
N ASP A 51 11.90 -12.66 3.33
CA ASP A 51 11.94 -13.85 2.46
C ASP A 51 10.84 -14.88 2.75
N GLY A 52 9.97 -14.61 3.73
CA GLY A 52 8.87 -15.50 4.14
C GLY A 52 9.30 -16.67 5.03
N HIS A 53 10.61 -16.92 5.21
CA HIS A 53 11.16 -18.01 6.03
C HIS A 53 11.84 -17.52 7.32
N GLY A 54 11.61 -16.25 7.69
CA GLY A 54 12.18 -15.61 8.87
C GLY A 54 13.51 -14.89 8.62
N GLY A 55 13.98 -14.86 7.37
CA GLY A 55 15.14 -14.09 6.95
C GLY A 55 14.77 -12.83 6.15
N THR A 56 15.78 -12.04 5.82
CA THR A 56 15.64 -10.88 4.96
C THR A 56 16.66 -10.94 3.82
N LYS A 57 16.16 -10.83 2.59
CA LYS A 57 17.01 -10.69 1.41
C LYS A 57 17.39 -9.22 1.26
N ARG A 58 18.68 -8.96 1.46
CA ARG A 58 19.27 -7.62 1.37
C ARG A 58 19.79 -7.35 -0.05
N ARG A 59 19.30 -6.29 -0.70
CA ARG A 59 19.75 -5.83 -2.03
C ARG A 59 20.49 -4.50 -1.88
N TYR A 60 21.68 -4.38 -2.45
CA TYR A 60 22.39 -3.10 -2.52
C TYR A 60 21.67 -2.15 -3.48
N VAL A 61 21.46 -0.91 -3.07
CA VAL A 61 20.76 0.11 -3.86
C VAL A 61 21.75 1.17 -4.36
N GLY A 62 22.65 1.63 -3.49
CA GLY A 62 23.71 2.56 -3.88
C GLY A 62 24.20 3.45 -2.73
N PRO A 63 25.07 4.42 -3.02
CA PRO A 63 25.63 5.34 -2.03
C PRO A 63 24.56 6.28 -1.45
N ALA A 64 24.62 6.56 -0.15
CA ALA A 64 23.66 7.47 0.50
C ALA A 64 23.86 8.96 0.14
N GLY A 65 24.99 9.30 -0.49
CA GLY A 65 25.26 10.65 -0.97
C GLY A 65 24.69 10.95 -2.36
N ASP A 66 24.08 9.96 -3.02
CA ASP A 66 23.45 10.14 -4.32
C ASP A 66 22.05 10.75 -4.16
N PRO A 67 21.77 11.93 -4.73
CA PRO A 67 20.48 12.60 -4.59
C PRO A 67 19.32 11.79 -5.19
N ASP A 68 19.55 11.04 -6.27
CA ASP A 68 18.49 10.26 -6.92
C ASP A 68 18.07 9.08 -6.02
N ILE A 69 19.03 8.49 -5.31
CA ILE A 69 18.76 7.42 -4.34
C ILE A 69 18.05 7.97 -3.11
N ALA A 70 18.48 9.14 -2.61
CA ALA A 70 17.81 9.79 -1.49
C ALA A 70 16.34 10.11 -1.81
N GLN A 71 16.07 10.58 -3.03
CA GLN A 71 14.71 10.84 -3.50
C GLN A 71 13.88 9.55 -3.53
N ARG A 72 14.40 8.46 -4.12
CA ARG A 72 13.73 7.15 -4.14
C ARG A 72 13.37 6.63 -2.74
N VAL A 73 14.28 6.79 -1.78
CA VAL A 73 14.03 6.38 -0.39
C VAL A 73 12.90 7.22 0.24
N ALA A 74 12.88 8.53 -0.03
CA ALA A 74 11.85 9.43 0.47
C ALA A 74 10.47 9.10 -0.12
N ASP A 75 10.41 8.85 -1.43
CA ASP A 75 9.18 8.45 -2.13
C ASP A 75 8.64 7.13 -1.58
N HIS A 76 9.49 6.09 -1.45
CA HIS A 76 9.08 4.80 -0.86
C HIS A 76 8.54 4.95 0.56
N LYS A 77 9.18 5.80 1.38
CA LYS A 77 8.72 6.07 2.74
C LYS A 77 7.34 6.71 2.73
N ARG A 78 7.12 7.74 1.88
CA ARG A 78 5.82 8.40 1.71
C ARG A 78 4.75 7.39 1.30
N ASP A 79 5.04 6.53 0.34
CA ASP A 79 4.09 5.56 -0.20
C ASP A 79 3.73 4.49 0.85
N LYS A 80 4.72 4.03 1.63
CA LYS A 80 4.51 3.11 2.75
C LYS A 80 3.69 3.72 3.87
N ASP A 81 3.92 4.99 4.20
CA ASP A 81 3.14 5.70 5.20
C ASP A 81 1.69 5.95 4.72
N ASN A 82 1.50 6.24 3.43
CA ASN A 82 0.17 6.35 2.82
C ASN A 82 -0.59 5.00 2.87
N LEU A 83 0.06 3.88 2.52
CA LEU A 83 -0.51 2.54 2.66
C LEU A 83 -0.95 2.24 4.11
N ARG A 84 -0.11 2.57 5.09
CA ARG A 84 -0.44 2.42 6.51
C ARG A 84 -1.64 3.28 6.92
N ALA A 85 -1.70 4.53 6.44
CA ALA A 85 -2.81 5.42 6.72
C ALA A 85 -4.13 4.88 6.13
N ARG A 86 -4.12 4.39 4.89
CA ARG A 86 -5.29 3.75 4.26
C ARG A 86 -5.77 2.53 5.04
N ARG A 87 -4.86 1.64 5.47
CA ARG A 87 -5.20 0.49 6.33
C ARG A 87 -5.84 0.92 7.65
N ARG A 88 -5.42 2.03 8.24
CA ARG A 88 -6.06 2.59 9.44
C ARG A 88 -7.49 3.07 9.14
N LEU A 89 -7.70 3.79 8.04
CA LEU A 89 -9.04 4.23 7.61
C LEU A 89 -9.97 3.04 7.42
N VAL A 90 -9.54 1.99 6.72
CA VAL A 90 -10.32 0.76 6.54
C VAL A 90 -10.69 0.13 7.89
N ASN A 91 -9.73 0.02 8.80
CA ASN A 91 -9.99 -0.54 10.13
C ASN A 91 -11.03 0.27 10.92
N THR A 92 -10.96 1.60 10.87
CA THR A 92 -11.94 2.49 11.54
C THR A 92 -13.32 2.35 10.90
N LEU A 93 -13.41 2.39 9.56
CA LEU A 93 -14.66 2.25 8.82
C LEU A 93 -15.38 0.92 9.08
N THR A 94 -14.62 -0.18 9.17
CA THR A 94 -15.17 -1.53 9.39
C THR A 94 -15.51 -1.80 10.85
N ARG A 95 -14.65 -1.41 11.80
CA ARG A 95 -14.84 -1.72 13.23
C ARG A 95 -15.79 -0.75 13.93
N GLU A 96 -15.75 0.53 13.59
CA GLU A 96 -16.51 1.58 14.27
C GLU A 96 -17.66 2.09 13.39
N GLY A 97 -17.43 2.23 12.08
CA GLY A 97 -18.43 2.70 11.13
C GLY A 97 -19.47 1.66 10.69
N GLY A 98 -19.27 0.38 11.04
CA GLY A 98 -20.19 -0.71 10.72
C GLY A 98 -20.25 -1.07 9.23
N MET A 99 -19.25 -0.65 8.44
CA MET A 99 -19.12 -0.99 7.02
C MET A 99 -18.81 -2.48 6.85
N VAL A 100 -19.29 -3.09 5.77
CA VAL A 100 -19.09 -4.51 5.48
C VAL A 100 -17.90 -4.67 4.55
N ALA A 101 -16.83 -5.26 5.07
CA ALA A 101 -15.69 -5.66 4.26
C ALA A 101 -15.95 -7.00 3.54
N PRO A 102 -15.38 -7.21 2.34
CA PRO A 102 -15.35 -8.53 1.71
C PRO A 102 -14.48 -9.50 2.54
N ASP A 103 -14.67 -10.80 2.31
CA ASP A 103 -13.77 -11.81 2.88
C ASP A 103 -12.36 -11.71 2.26
N ALA A 104 -11.36 -12.28 2.94
CA ALA A 104 -9.96 -12.17 2.54
C ALA A 104 -9.71 -12.73 1.13
N MET A 105 -10.30 -13.88 0.78
CA MET A 105 -10.09 -14.50 -0.52
C MET A 105 -10.65 -13.62 -1.65
N SER A 106 -11.86 -13.09 -1.47
CA SER A 106 -12.44 -12.14 -2.42
C SER A 106 -11.58 -10.88 -2.58
N GLY A 107 -11.05 -10.35 -1.48
CA GLY A 107 -10.11 -9.22 -1.48
C GLY A 107 -8.84 -9.50 -2.27
N ASP A 108 -8.17 -10.62 -1.97
CA ASP A 108 -6.92 -11.03 -2.63
C ASP A 108 -7.11 -11.22 -4.14
N ILE A 109 -8.24 -11.79 -4.57
CA ILE A 109 -8.58 -11.96 -5.99
C ILE A 109 -8.78 -10.61 -6.66
N VAL A 110 -9.53 -9.69 -6.03
CA VAL A 110 -9.78 -8.35 -6.60
C VAL A 110 -8.49 -7.54 -6.69
N GLU A 111 -7.60 -7.62 -5.69
CA GLU A 111 -6.28 -6.99 -5.70
C GLU A 111 -5.42 -7.54 -6.84
N ALA A 112 -5.32 -8.86 -6.98
CA ALA A 112 -4.56 -9.49 -8.07
C ALA A 112 -5.08 -9.09 -9.47
N LEU A 113 -6.39 -8.98 -9.65
CA LEU A 113 -7.00 -8.51 -10.89
C LEU A 113 -6.72 -7.01 -11.14
N ALA A 114 -6.72 -6.18 -10.10
CA ALA A 114 -6.40 -4.77 -10.19
C ALA A 114 -4.93 -4.56 -10.59
N ASP A 115 -4.01 -5.29 -9.95
CA ASP A 115 -2.58 -5.26 -10.24
C ASP A 115 -2.30 -5.73 -11.68
N GLY A 116 -2.97 -6.80 -12.10
CA GLY A 116 -2.98 -7.28 -13.49
C GLY A 116 -3.56 -6.29 -14.50
N GLY A 117 -4.18 -5.20 -14.04
CA GLY A 117 -4.66 -4.10 -14.88
C GLY A 117 -6.06 -4.29 -15.44
N LEU A 118 -6.84 -5.26 -14.95
CA LEU A 118 -8.21 -5.53 -15.43
C LEU A 118 -9.07 -4.26 -15.45
N PHE A 119 -9.06 -3.50 -14.35
CA PHE A 119 -9.87 -2.28 -14.23
C PHE A 119 -9.31 -1.11 -15.08
N ARG A 120 -7.98 -1.04 -15.28
CA ARG A 120 -7.37 -0.07 -16.22
C ARG A 120 -7.78 -0.36 -17.67
N LEU A 121 -7.98 -1.63 -18.00
CA LEU A 121 -8.50 -2.11 -19.27
C LEU A 121 -10.04 -2.04 -19.36
N ARG A 122 -10.68 -1.31 -18.44
CA ARG A 122 -12.14 -1.08 -18.38
C ARG A 122 -12.96 -2.32 -18.01
N GLY A 123 -12.36 -3.32 -17.39
CA GLY A 123 -13.10 -4.38 -16.71
C GLY A 123 -13.95 -3.82 -15.56
N VAL A 124 -15.06 -4.49 -15.24
CA VAL A 124 -16.02 -4.06 -14.20
C VAL A 124 -16.31 -5.23 -13.27
N LEU A 125 -16.30 -4.98 -11.96
CA LEU A 125 -16.71 -5.94 -10.94
C LEU A 125 -18.22 -5.85 -10.73
N ILE A 126 -18.92 -6.98 -10.78
CA ILE A 126 -20.38 -7.07 -10.60
C ILE A 126 -20.66 -8.14 -9.54
N GLY A 127 -21.75 -7.96 -8.78
CA GLY A 127 -22.21 -8.91 -7.76
C GLY A 127 -21.88 -8.44 -6.35
N THR A 128 -22.05 -9.32 -5.36
CA THR A 128 -21.99 -8.96 -3.92
C THR A 128 -20.70 -8.24 -3.53
N VAL A 129 -19.54 -8.70 -4.03
CA VAL A 129 -18.23 -8.10 -3.71
C VAL A 129 -18.14 -6.65 -4.21
N ALA A 130 -18.84 -6.28 -5.29
CA ALA A 130 -18.88 -4.91 -5.79
C ALA A 130 -19.59 -3.92 -4.85
N PHE A 131 -20.36 -4.43 -3.88
CA PHE A 131 -21.15 -3.63 -2.93
C PHE A 131 -20.70 -3.82 -1.47
N GLN A 132 -19.61 -4.54 -1.24
CA GLN A 132 -18.96 -4.70 0.06
C GLN A 132 -17.78 -3.73 0.12
N CYS A 133 -18.01 -2.53 0.64
CA CYS A 133 -17.02 -1.47 0.78
C CYS A 133 -17.11 -0.83 2.17
#